data_AF-A0A2H5PSF1-F1
#
_entry.id   AF-A0A2H5PSF1-F1
#
_cell.length_a   1.000
_cell.length_b   1.000
_cell.length_c   1.000
_cell.angle_alpha   90.00
_cell.angle_beta   90.00
_cell.angle_gamma   90.00
#
_symmetry.space_group_name_H-M   'P 1'
#
loop_
_entity.id
_entity.type
_entity.pdbx_description
1 polymer ?
#
loop_
_entity_poly.entity_id
_entity_poly.type
_entity_poly.pdbx_seq_one_letter_code
_entity_poly.pdbx_strand_id
1 'polypeptide(L)'
;MEGIRRRSRQVYLEKRKPKKLEEIRDYIEDEQFLLDGIKVTEAETRAFRYKKRIYELVNKPPIEIDNLIEYRMPEAYDEKGCVSQKKRFAVNMQPSSNQTCDERMSQVTWEESRLRNATWEYGSKNKRQRSHDYKFVFEDPHRQLDFIKTSVINGDKVDDSPRKL
;
A
#
# COMPACT_ATOMS: atom_id res chain seq x y z
N MET A 1 -27.49 36.27 -7.45
CA MET A 1 -26.65 37.09 -6.53
C MET A 1 -25.62 36.27 -5.74
N GLU A 2 -25.92 35.04 -5.31
CA GLU A 2 -25.03 34.18 -4.51
C GLU A 2 -23.62 33.95 -5.10
N GLY A 3 -23.52 33.77 -6.42
CA GLY A 3 -22.25 33.44 -7.09
C GLY A 3 -21.22 34.57 -7.16
N ILE A 4 -21.66 35.84 -7.16
CA ILE A 4 -20.75 36.99 -7.24
C ILE A 4 -20.04 37.21 -5.89
N ARG A 5 -20.79 37.08 -4.78
CA ARG A 5 -20.22 37.15 -3.41
C ARG A 5 -19.19 36.06 -3.13
N ARG A 6 -19.44 34.84 -3.62
CA ARG A 6 -18.49 33.72 -3.45
C ARG A 6 -17.20 33.97 -4.23
N ARG A 7 -17.31 34.41 -5.48
CA ARG A 7 -16.15 34.75 -6.33
C ARG A 7 -15.36 35.92 -5.76
N SER A 8 -16.01 36.98 -5.30
CA SER A 8 -15.32 38.11 -4.67
C SER A 8 -14.57 37.70 -3.39
N ARG A 9 -15.16 36.82 -2.58
CA ARG A 9 -14.52 36.28 -1.38
C ARG A 9 -13.29 35.43 -1.70
N GLN A 10 -13.35 34.60 -2.74
CA GLN A 10 -12.20 33.80 -3.19
C GLN A 10 -11.02 34.71 -3.55
N VAL A 11 -11.28 35.72 -4.38
CA VAL A 11 -10.26 36.71 -4.78
C VAL A 11 -9.70 37.47 -3.57
N TYR A 12 -10.55 37.85 -2.61
CA TYR A 12 -10.08 38.49 -1.38
C TYR A 12 -9.16 37.56 -0.56
N LEU A 13 -9.54 36.28 -0.41
CA LEU A 13 -8.74 35.33 0.37
C LEU A 13 -7.38 35.08 -0.26
N GLU A 14 -7.30 34.98 -1.59
CA GLU A 14 -6.02 34.85 -2.29
C GLU A 14 -5.08 36.02 -2.01
N LYS A 15 -5.60 37.25 -2.02
CA LYS A 15 -4.82 38.46 -1.66
C LYS A 15 -4.52 38.55 -0.16
N ARG A 16 -5.42 38.05 0.69
CA ARG A 16 -5.29 38.16 2.14
C ARG A 16 -4.30 37.16 2.73
N LYS A 17 -4.18 35.98 2.13
CA LYS A 17 -3.23 34.94 2.52
C LYS A 17 -1.78 35.44 2.63
N PRO A 18 -1.14 36.01 1.59
CA PRO A 18 0.25 36.47 1.67
C PRO A 18 0.41 37.60 2.69
N LYS A 19 -0.52 38.57 2.71
CA LYS A 19 -0.49 39.65 3.71
C LYS A 19 -0.52 39.13 5.15
N LYS A 20 -1.29 38.08 5.42
CA LYS A 20 -1.31 37.44 6.76
C LYS A 20 -0.03 36.69 7.09
N LEU A 21 0.66 36.15 6.09
CA LEU A 21 1.95 35.50 6.29
C LEU A 21 3.05 36.51 6.58
N GLU A 22 3.07 37.64 5.88
CA GLU A 22 3.95 38.78 6.16
C GLU A 22 3.73 39.28 7.60
N GLU A 23 2.46 39.54 7.99
CA GLU A 23 2.14 39.94 9.36
C GLU A 23 2.71 38.93 10.39
N ILE A 24 2.54 37.62 10.19
CA ILE A 24 3.08 36.58 11.10
C ILE A 24 4.61 36.58 11.12
N ARG A 25 5.24 36.80 9.97
CA ARG A 25 6.70 36.87 9.86
C ARG A 25 7.24 38.05 10.68
N ASP A 26 6.66 39.23 10.49
CA ASP A 26 7.05 40.44 11.22
C ASP A 26 6.88 40.23 12.74
N TYR A 27 5.78 39.62 13.18
CA TYR A 27 5.59 39.26 14.60
C TYR A 27 6.69 38.33 15.13
N ILE A 28 7.16 37.37 14.33
CA ILE A 28 8.23 36.45 14.75
C ILE A 28 9.56 37.20 14.87
N GLU A 29 9.88 38.06 13.91
CA GLU A 29 11.11 38.87 13.90
C GLU A 29 11.11 39.85 15.09
N ASP A 30 9.99 40.53 15.34
CA ASP A 30 9.81 41.44 16.48
C ASP A 30 9.93 40.69 17.82
N GLU A 31 9.23 39.56 18.00
CA GLU A 31 9.30 38.79 19.25
C GLU A 31 10.71 38.27 19.51
N GLN A 32 11.44 37.84 18.46
CA GLN A 32 12.81 37.39 18.59
C GLN A 32 13.74 38.54 19.03
N PHE A 33 13.55 39.74 18.47
CA PHE A 33 14.35 40.90 18.84
C PHE A 33 14.02 41.43 20.25
N LEU A 34 12.73 41.53 20.59
CA LEU A 34 12.26 42.08 21.86
C LEU A 34 12.56 41.17 23.06
N LEU A 35 12.54 39.85 22.85
CA LEU A 35 12.74 38.86 23.92
C LEU A 35 14.20 38.41 24.05
N ASP A 36 15.11 38.93 23.22
CA ASP A 36 16.53 38.56 23.30
C ASP A 36 17.12 39.02 24.64
N GLY A 37 17.73 38.08 25.37
CA GLY A 37 18.29 38.32 26.71
C GLY A 37 17.27 38.42 27.86
N ILE A 38 15.96 38.30 27.61
CA ILE A 38 14.93 38.30 28.66
C ILE A 38 14.54 36.86 29.03
N LYS A 39 14.25 36.61 30.32
CA LYS A 39 13.69 35.33 30.75
C LYS A 39 12.24 35.23 30.28
N VAL A 40 12.00 34.42 29.26
CA VAL A 40 10.67 34.18 28.67
C VAL A 40 9.88 33.16 29.50
N THR A 41 8.59 33.40 29.68
CA THR A 41 7.69 32.46 30.37
C THR A 41 7.33 31.26 29.48
N GLU A 42 6.92 30.14 30.07
CA GLU A 42 6.55 28.94 29.30
C GLU A 42 5.39 29.23 28.32
N ALA A 43 4.40 30.03 28.74
CA ALA A 43 3.27 30.42 27.91
C ALA A 43 3.70 31.17 26.65
N GLU A 44 4.61 32.13 26.79
CA GLU A 44 5.17 32.90 25.67
C GLU A 44 5.99 32.01 24.74
N THR A 45 6.85 31.14 25.28
CA THR A 45 7.62 30.20 24.42
C THR A 45 6.71 29.27 23.63
N ARG A 46 5.60 28.81 24.22
CA ARG A 46 4.60 27.98 23.54
C ARG A 46 3.88 28.76 22.43
N ALA A 47 3.51 30.01 22.69
CA ALA A 47 2.89 30.89 21.70
C ALA A 47 3.84 31.16 20.52
N PHE A 48 5.11 31.50 20.80
CA PHE A 48 6.14 31.71 19.78
C PHE A 48 6.38 30.45 18.94
N ARG A 49 6.51 29.28 19.57
CA ARG A 49 6.63 27.98 18.88
C ARG A 49 5.44 27.71 17.98
N TYR A 50 4.22 28.03 18.43
CA TYR A 50 3.02 27.84 17.65
C TYR A 50 2.98 28.73 16.40
N LYS A 51 3.29 30.03 16.54
CA LYS A 51 3.39 30.97 15.40
C LYS A 51 4.45 30.53 14.39
N LYS A 52 5.64 30.16 14.87
CA LYS A 52 6.72 29.64 14.03
C LYS A 52 6.31 28.37 13.30
N ARG A 53 5.62 27.45 13.98
CA ARG A 53 5.13 26.22 13.37
C ARG A 53 4.09 26.47 12.28
N ILE A 54 3.18 27.43 12.47
CA ILE A 54 2.22 27.84 11.43
C ILE A 54 2.98 28.37 10.21
N TYR A 55 3.93 29.29 10.43
CA TYR A 55 4.71 29.87 9.35
C TYR A 55 5.46 28.79 8.55
N GLU A 56 6.12 27.86 9.23
CA GLU A 56 6.77 26.71 8.60
C GLU A 56 5.80 25.82 7.82
N LEU A 57 4.63 25.50 8.37
CA LEU A 57 3.65 24.63 7.72
C LEU A 57 3.10 25.26 6.43
N VAL A 58 2.89 26.57 6.43
CA VAL A 58 2.37 27.27 5.25
C VAL A 58 3.46 27.50 4.20
N ASN A 59 4.71 27.72 4.63
CA ASN A 59 5.83 27.94 3.71
C ASN A 59 6.39 26.64 3.12
N LYS A 60 6.16 25.49 3.79
CA LYS A 60 6.51 24.20 3.20
C LYS A 60 5.71 24.02 1.90
N PRO A 61 6.37 23.65 0.79
CA PRO A 61 5.64 23.24 -0.39
C PRO A 61 4.69 22.09 0.01
N PRO A 62 3.52 21.95 -0.66
CA PRO A 62 2.70 20.78 -0.45
C PRO A 62 3.63 19.57 -0.61
N ILE A 63 3.72 18.75 0.44
CA ILE A 63 4.44 17.48 0.37
C ILE A 63 3.91 16.81 -0.89
N GLU A 64 4.77 16.52 -1.86
CA GLU A 64 4.36 15.88 -3.11
C GLU A 64 3.60 14.60 -2.73
N ILE A 65 2.27 14.67 -2.84
CA ILE A 65 1.34 13.59 -2.50
C ILE A 65 1.45 12.49 -3.56
N ASP A 66 2.30 12.64 -4.58
CA ASP A 66 2.63 11.60 -5.57
C ASP A 66 3.13 10.30 -4.93
N ASN A 67 3.62 10.36 -3.68
CA ASN A 67 4.00 9.17 -2.90
C ASN A 67 2.92 8.70 -1.90
N LEU A 68 1.74 9.33 -1.90
CA LEU A 68 0.57 8.71 -1.28
C LEU A 68 0.16 7.58 -2.21
N ILE A 69 0.19 6.37 -1.70
CA ILE A 69 -0.32 5.15 -2.35
C ILE A 69 -1.84 5.32 -2.46
N GLU A 70 -2.29 6.24 -3.31
CA GLU A 70 -3.69 6.36 -3.66
C GLU A 70 -4.02 5.16 -4.55
N TYR A 71 -5.16 4.52 -4.26
CA TYR A 71 -5.62 3.40 -5.08
C TYR A 71 -5.94 3.93 -6.49
N ARG A 72 -5.02 3.73 -7.42
CA ARG A 72 -5.24 3.98 -8.85
C ARG A 72 -5.88 2.75 -9.46
N MET A 73 -7.14 2.87 -9.88
CA MET A 73 -7.81 1.79 -10.60
C MET A 73 -7.02 1.49 -11.88
N PRO A 74 -6.62 0.22 -12.12
CA PRO A 74 -5.89 -0.15 -13.33
C PRO A 74 -6.67 0.23 -14.60
N GLU A 75 -5.94 0.54 -15.67
CA GLU A 75 -6.53 0.75 -16.99
C GLU A 75 -7.22 -0.54 -17.44
N ALA A 76 -8.50 -0.44 -17.83
CA ALA A 76 -9.28 -1.59 -18.26
C ALA A 76 -8.74 -2.14 -19.60
N TYR A 77 -8.64 -3.46 -19.72
CA TYR A 77 -8.07 -4.12 -20.90
C TYR A 77 -9.07 -4.24 -22.07
N ASP A 78 -10.33 -3.93 -21.82
CA ASP A 78 -11.50 -4.26 -22.64
C ASP A 78 -12.30 -3.03 -23.08
N GLU A 79 -11.64 -1.88 -23.24
CA GLU A 79 -12.29 -0.70 -23.81
C GLU A 79 -12.66 -0.92 -25.30
N LYS A 80 -13.98 -0.99 -25.55
CA LYS A 80 -14.69 -1.03 -26.85
C LYS A 80 -13.97 -1.81 -27.97
N GLY A 81 -14.05 -3.13 -27.90
CA GLY A 81 -14.01 -4.00 -29.07
C GLY A 81 -12.62 -4.38 -29.60
N CYS A 82 -11.53 -3.86 -29.04
CA CYS A 82 -10.18 -4.29 -29.39
C CYS A 82 -9.38 -4.64 -28.13
N VAL A 83 -9.42 -5.92 -27.76
CA VAL A 83 -8.60 -6.44 -26.65
C VAL A 83 -7.13 -6.46 -27.07
N SER A 84 -6.33 -5.56 -26.49
CA SER A 84 -4.88 -5.58 -26.70
C SER A 84 -4.25 -6.77 -25.97
N GLN A 85 -3.99 -7.86 -26.69
CA GLN A 85 -3.35 -9.07 -26.14
C GLN A 85 -2.02 -8.74 -25.45
N LYS A 86 -1.24 -7.79 -26.01
CA LYS A 86 0.01 -7.33 -25.40
C LYS A 86 -0.19 -6.74 -24.00
N LYS A 87 -1.24 -5.93 -23.79
CA LYS A 87 -1.56 -5.37 -22.45
C LYS A 87 -2.02 -6.46 -21.48
N ARG A 88 -2.77 -7.47 -21.94
CA ARG A 88 -3.19 -8.62 -21.11
C ARG A 88 -2.01 -9.44 -20.61
N PHE A 89 -1.05 -9.74 -21.48
CA PHE A 89 0.13 -10.52 -21.11
C PHE A 89 1.21 -9.69 -20.41
N ALA A 90 1.16 -8.36 -20.54
CA ALA A 90 2.12 -7.48 -19.87
C ALA A 90 2.11 -7.68 -18.35
N VAL A 91 0.95 -7.89 -17.72
CA VAL A 91 0.85 -8.12 -16.26
C VAL A 91 1.63 -9.36 -15.82
N ASN A 92 1.62 -10.43 -16.63
CA ASN A 92 2.37 -11.66 -16.34
C ASN A 92 3.87 -11.52 -16.65
N MET A 93 4.24 -10.58 -17.52
CA MET A 93 5.62 -10.36 -17.95
C MET A 93 6.33 -9.27 -17.16
N GLN A 94 5.59 -8.44 -16.41
CA GLN A 94 6.21 -7.53 -15.46
C GLN A 94 6.89 -8.38 -14.39
N PRO A 95 8.23 -8.31 -14.25
CA PRO A 95 8.85 -8.86 -13.07
C PRO A 95 8.20 -8.14 -11.89
N SER A 96 7.66 -8.90 -10.93
CA SER A 96 7.34 -8.35 -9.62
C SER A 96 8.58 -7.59 -9.19
N SER A 97 8.49 -6.25 -9.13
CA SER A 97 9.64 -5.34 -9.19
C SER A 97 10.71 -5.56 -8.12
N ASN A 98 10.52 -6.53 -7.22
CA ASN A 98 11.48 -6.97 -6.24
C ASN A 98 11.54 -8.50 -6.19
N GLN A 99 12.04 -9.20 -7.21
CA GLN A 99 12.66 -10.51 -7.01
C GLN A 99 13.38 -11.01 -8.27
N THR A 100 14.70 -10.98 -8.22
CA THR A 100 15.50 -12.02 -8.85
C THR A 100 15.23 -13.32 -8.07
N CYS A 101 14.21 -14.10 -8.46
CA CYS A 101 13.93 -15.38 -7.81
C CYS A 101 14.18 -16.53 -8.77
N ASP A 102 15.18 -17.34 -8.42
CA ASP A 102 15.42 -18.69 -8.90
C ASP A 102 14.11 -19.50 -8.82
N GLU A 103 13.80 -20.34 -9.80
CA GLU A 103 12.48 -21.01 -9.93
C GLU A 103 12.07 -21.79 -8.65
N ARG A 104 13.06 -22.29 -7.90
CA ARG A 104 12.89 -22.97 -6.61
C ARG A 104 12.40 -22.05 -5.48
N MET A 105 12.77 -20.77 -5.50
CA MET A 105 12.34 -19.77 -4.52
C MET A 105 10.86 -19.40 -4.72
N SER A 106 10.34 -19.52 -5.93
CA SER A 106 8.92 -19.23 -6.23
C SER A 106 7.97 -20.25 -5.60
N GLN A 107 8.36 -21.53 -5.55
CA GLN A 107 7.55 -22.57 -4.92
C GLN A 107 7.55 -22.47 -3.39
N VAL A 108 8.72 -22.23 -2.80
CA VAL A 108 8.85 -22.03 -1.34
C VAL A 108 8.02 -20.83 -0.88
N THR A 109 8.07 -19.72 -1.60
CA THR A 109 7.27 -18.53 -1.27
C THR A 109 5.77 -18.73 -1.44
N TRP A 110 5.35 -19.59 -2.39
CA TRP A 110 3.94 -19.98 -2.54
C TRP A 110 3.44 -20.84 -1.38
N GLU A 111 4.25 -21.83 -0.97
CA GLU A 111 3.94 -22.71 0.16
C GLU A 111 3.89 -21.93 1.48
N GLU A 112 4.86 -21.04 1.73
CA GLU A 112 4.89 -20.18 2.91
C GLU A 112 3.69 -19.25 2.99
N SER A 113 3.32 -18.62 1.87
CA SER A 113 2.16 -17.72 1.81
C SER A 113 0.87 -18.46 2.11
N ARG A 114 0.74 -19.69 1.62
CA ARG A 114 -0.44 -20.53 1.84
C ARG A 114 -0.51 -21.04 3.28
N LEU A 115 0.64 -21.41 3.85
CA LEU A 115 0.75 -21.80 5.25
C LEU A 115 0.37 -20.64 6.18
N ARG A 116 0.91 -19.45 5.94
CA ARG A 116 0.62 -18.24 6.75
C ARG A 116 -0.87 -17.88 6.74
N ASN A 117 -1.53 -18.03 5.60
CA ASN A 117 -2.96 -17.74 5.49
C ASN A 117 -3.81 -18.83 6.16
N ALA A 118 -3.37 -20.09 6.13
CA ALA A 118 -4.05 -21.20 6.78
C ALA A 118 -3.90 -21.17 8.31
N THR A 119 -2.75 -20.73 8.82
CA THR A 119 -2.48 -20.60 10.26
C THR A 119 -2.92 -19.26 10.84
N TRP A 120 -3.54 -18.39 10.04
CA TRP A 120 -3.99 -17.10 10.51
C TRP A 120 -5.17 -17.25 11.48
N GLU A 121 -4.90 -17.16 12.77
CA GLU A 121 -5.93 -17.15 13.80
C GLU A 121 -6.64 -15.78 13.84
N TYR A 122 -7.96 -15.76 13.67
CA TYR A 122 -8.77 -14.54 13.76
C TYR A 122 -9.60 -14.53 15.05
N GLY A 123 -9.43 -13.50 15.88
CA GLY A 123 -10.23 -13.29 17.10
C GLY A 123 -9.48 -12.66 18.27
N SER A 124 -10.18 -12.39 19.38
CA SER A 124 -9.58 -11.91 20.63
C SER A 124 -8.85 -13.05 21.36
N LYS A 125 -7.68 -12.76 21.97
CA LYS A 125 -6.86 -13.73 22.74
C LYS A 125 -7.63 -14.51 23.83
N ASN A 126 -8.77 -14.02 24.29
CA ASN A 126 -9.56 -14.60 25.40
C ASN A 126 -10.84 -15.32 24.94
N LYS A 127 -10.98 -15.68 23.66
CA LYS A 127 -12.17 -16.41 23.20
C LYS A 127 -12.09 -17.86 23.72
N ARG A 128 -13.09 -18.28 24.50
CA ARG A 128 -13.27 -19.69 24.87
C ARG A 128 -13.35 -20.51 23.58
N GLN A 129 -12.39 -21.40 23.36
CA GLN A 129 -12.43 -22.35 22.25
C GLN A 129 -13.74 -23.14 22.38
N ARG A 130 -14.68 -22.95 21.45
CA ARG A 130 -15.77 -23.90 21.28
C ARG A 130 -15.12 -25.15 20.70
N SER A 131 -14.99 -26.20 21.50
CA SER A 131 -14.53 -27.51 21.04
C SER A 131 -15.58 -28.04 20.06
N HIS A 132 -15.38 -27.71 18.79
CA HIS A 132 -16.05 -28.41 17.72
C HIS A 132 -15.30 -29.73 17.53
N ASP A 133 -15.72 -30.76 18.26
CA ASP A 133 -15.21 -32.13 18.15
C ASP A 133 -15.67 -32.73 16.81
N TYR A 134 -15.16 -32.19 15.70
CA TYR A 134 -15.30 -32.82 14.40
C TYR A 134 -14.15 -33.79 14.21
N LYS A 135 -14.46 -35.08 14.24
CA LYS A 135 -13.53 -36.14 13.86
C LYS A 135 -13.29 -36.03 12.36
N PHE A 136 -12.05 -35.74 11.97
CA PHE A 136 -11.66 -35.73 10.56
C PHE A 136 -11.77 -37.16 10.01
N VAL A 137 -12.89 -37.46 9.34
CA VAL A 137 -13.09 -38.72 8.64
C VAL A 137 -12.58 -38.50 7.22
N PHE A 138 -11.43 -39.08 6.90
CA PHE A 138 -11.05 -39.22 5.49
C PHE A 138 -12.09 -40.15 4.85
N GLU A 139 -12.97 -39.58 4.04
CA GLU A 139 -13.91 -40.35 3.23
C GLU A 139 -13.10 -41.27 2.31
N ASP A 140 -13.20 -42.57 2.60
CA ASP A 140 -12.79 -43.75 1.84
C ASP A 140 -11.39 -43.76 1.20
N PRO A 141 -10.49 -44.69 1.61
CA PRO A 141 -9.21 -44.96 0.94
C PRO A 141 -9.33 -45.32 -0.55
N HIS A 142 -10.55 -45.60 -1.03
CA HIS A 142 -10.83 -45.96 -2.42
C HIS A 142 -11.04 -44.78 -3.37
N ARG A 143 -11.00 -43.53 -2.88
CA ARG A 143 -11.01 -42.34 -3.76
C ARG A 143 -9.60 -41.79 -3.96
N GLN A 144 -8.64 -42.67 -4.23
CA GLN A 144 -7.36 -42.27 -4.81
C GLN A 144 -7.60 -41.82 -6.25
N LEU A 145 -7.08 -40.63 -6.60
CA LEU A 145 -7.15 -40.09 -7.96
C LEU A 145 -6.48 -41.06 -8.94
N ASP A 146 -7.17 -41.39 -10.05
CA ASP A 146 -6.72 -42.36 -11.07
C ASP A 146 -5.29 -42.10 -11.58
N PHE A 147 -4.85 -40.83 -11.51
CA PHE A 147 -3.52 -40.37 -11.88
C PHE A 147 -2.37 -41.06 -11.11
N ILE A 148 -2.57 -41.44 -9.84
CA ILE A 148 -1.55 -42.15 -9.05
C ILE A 148 -1.49 -43.62 -9.44
N LYS A 149 -2.62 -44.20 -9.85
CA LYS A 149 -2.72 -45.63 -10.18
C LYS A 149 -1.98 -45.95 -11.48
N THR A 150 -2.04 -45.04 -12.46
CA THR A 150 -1.41 -45.26 -13.76
C THR A 150 0.12 -45.25 -13.71
N SER A 151 0.73 -44.48 -12.80
CA SER A 151 2.20 -44.40 -12.70
C SER A 151 2.82 -45.55 -11.90
N VAL A 152 2.07 -46.17 -10.98
CA VAL A 152 2.58 -47.30 -10.17
C VAL A 152 2.29 -48.66 -10.82
N ILE A 153 1.21 -48.80 -11.60
CA ILE A 153 0.89 -50.05 -12.30
C ILE A 153 1.68 -50.20 -13.60
N ASN A 154 1.90 -49.11 -14.34
CA ASN A 154 2.73 -49.14 -15.55
C ASN A 154 4.18 -48.87 -15.16
N GLY A 155 4.84 -49.91 -14.63
CA GLY A 155 6.29 -49.94 -14.49
C GLY A 155 6.93 -49.88 -15.88
N ASP A 156 7.02 -48.68 -16.45
CA ASP A 156 7.60 -48.48 -17.77
C ASP A 156 9.10 -48.24 -17.61
N LYS A 157 9.88 -49.19 -18.14
CA LYS A 157 11.33 -49.12 -18.17
C LYS A 157 11.73 -48.11 -19.24
N VAL A 158 12.45 -47.07 -18.83
CA VAL A 158 13.10 -46.14 -19.75
C VAL A 158 14.22 -46.90 -20.46
N ASP A 159 13.98 -47.33 -21.70
CA ASP A 159 15.01 -47.89 -22.57
C ASP A 159 15.70 -46.73 -23.32
N ASP A 160 16.96 -46.54 -22.97
CA ASP A 160 17.85 -45.47 -23.43
C ASP A 160 18.56 -45.94 -24.71
N SER A 161 18.13 -45.45 -25.88
CA SER A 161 18.89 -45.62 -27.13
C SER A 161 18.60 -44.53 -28.18
N PRO A 162 19.62 -43.93 -28.79
CA PRO A 162 19.49 -42.72 -29.60
C PRO A 162 19.07 -43.02 -31.05
N ARG A 163 18.07 -42.32 -31.57
CA ARG A 163 17.72 -42.35 -33.01
C ARG A 163 18.68 -41.49 -33.82
N LYS A 164 19.34 -42.10 -34.81
CA LYS A 164 20.08 -41.43 -35.89
C LYS A 164 19.16 -41.09 -37.07
N LEU A 165 19.48 -39.93 -37.65
CA LEU A 165 19.11 -39.33 -38.94
C LEU A 165 17.63 -39.04 -39.19
#